data_AF-A0A8R1EH80-F1
#
_entry.id   AF-A0A8R1EH80-F1
#
_cell.length_a   1.000
_cell.length_b   1.000
_cell.length_c   1.000
_cell.angle_alpha   90.00
_cell.angle_beta   90.00
_cell.angle_gamma   90.00
#
_symmetry.space_group_name_H-M   'P 1'
#
loop_
_entity.id
_entity.type
_entity.pdbx_description
1 polymer ?
#
loop_
_entity_poly.entity_id
_entity_poly.type
_entity_poly.pdbx_seq_one_letter_code
_entity_poly.pdbx_strand_id
1 'polypeptide(L)'
;MITDSQPIVVSLAQHHDALWRQFNGHHNEMIVTKGGRKMFPKLEYVVRGLHPDKLYAMTLRLELADESRFKFSGGEWMKSGKAEQHQVAKTVWHADGVLKGRLVVKF
;
A
#
# COMPACT_ATOMS: atom_id res chain seq x y z
N MET A 1 -34.50 13.44 -2.28
CA MET A 1 -33.99 12.24 -1.58
C MET A 1 -32.47 12.30 -1.65
N ILE A 2 -31.84 12.72 -0.55
CA ILE A 2 -30.39 12.79 -0.42
C ILE A 2 -29.94 11.34 -0.22
N THR A 3 -29.37 10.71 -1.25
CA THR A 3 -28.68 9.43 -1.06
C THR A 3 -27.41 9.76 -0.31
N ASP A 4 -27.38 9.49 0.99
CA ASP A 4 -26.14 9.50 1.76
C ASP A 4 -25.17 8.55 1.05
N SER A 5 -24.15 9.12 0.41
CA SER A 5 -23.15 8.31 -0.28
C SER A 5 -22.35 7.61 0.79
N GLN A 6 -22.56 6.31 0.95
CA GLN A 6 -21.78 5.49 1.85
C GLN A 6 -20.28 5.74 1.57
N PRO A 7 -19.45 5.99 2.60
CA PRO A 7 -18.04 6.28 2.39
C PRO A 7 -17.37 5.10 1.70
N ILE A 8 -16.48 5.41 0.74
CA ILE A 8 -15.63 4.40 0.14
C ILE A 8 -14.60 3.99 1.20
N VAL A 9 -14.57 2.71 1.54
CA VAL A 9 -13.65 2.15 2.53
C VAL A 9 -12.72 1.17 1.84
N VAL A 10 -11.42 1.37 2.04
CA VAL A 10 -10.36 0.46 1.59
C VAL A 10 -9.67 -0.10 2.81
N SER A 11 -9.55 -1.42 2.88
CA SER A 11 -8.91 -2.14 3.98
C SER A 11 -8.09 -3.30 3.45
N LEU A 12 -7.09 -3.78 4.19
CA LEU A 12 -6.40 -5.01 3.83
C LEU A 12 -7.33 -6.21 4.04
N ALA A 13 -7.20 -7.24 3.20
CA ALA A 13 -7.85 -8.52 3.40
C ALA A 13 -7.42 -9.09 4.76
N GLN A 14 -8.36 -9.65 5.52
CA GLN A 14 -8.17 -9.98 6.94
C GLN A 14 -6.91 -10.80 7.24
N HIS A 15 -6.63 -11.83 6.43
CA HIS A 15 -5.45 -12.67 6.62
C HIS A 15 -4.14 -11.92 6.33
N HIS A 16 -4.18 -10.96 5.40
CA HIS A 16 -3.05 -10.11 5.07
C HIS A 16 -2.86 -9.03 6.13
N ASP A 17 -3.93 -8.41 6.65
CA ASP A 17 -3.86 -7.42 7.72
C ASP A 17 -3.17 -7.97 8.97
N ALA A 18 -3.55 -9.18 9.42
CA ALA A 18 -2.92 -9.82 10.57
C ALA A 18 -1.41 -10.04 10.37
N LEU A 19 -1.01 -10.45 9.16
CA LEU A 19 0.40 -10.67 8.83
C LEU A 19 1.17 -9.35 8.75
N TRP A 20 0.60 -8.31 8.15
CA TRP A 20 1.20 -6.97 8.13
C TRP A 20 1.42 -6.43 9.54
N ARG A 21 0.47 -6.62 10.47
CA ARG A 21 0.61 -6.22 11.88
C ARG A 21 1.75 -6.96 12.57
N GLN A 22 1.87 -8.27 12.32
CA GLN A 22 2.97 -9.08 12.87
C GLN A 22 4.33 -8.57 12.37
N PHE A 23 4.47 -8.37 11.06
CA PHE A 23 5.72 -7.85 10.47
C PHE A 23 6.03 -6.43 10.94
N ASN A 24 5.03 -5.57 11.09
CA ASN A 24 5.20 -4.23 11.64
C ASN A 24 5.77 -4.28 13.07
N GLY A 25 5.33 -5.23 13.90
CA GLY A 25 5.88 -5.45 15.25
C GLY A 25 7.37 -5.82 15.27
N HIS A 26 7.92 -6.25 14.14
CA HIS A 26 9.33 -6.63 13.99
C HIS A 26 10.12 -5.69 13.06
N HIS A 27 9.66 -4.44 12.87
CA HIS A 27 10.23 -3.48 11.92
C HIS A 27 10.22 -4.05 10.50
N ASN A 28 9.06 -3.99 9.85
CA ASN A 28 8.87 -4.60 8.53
C ASN A 28 9.89 -4.09 7.49
N GLU A 29 10.61 -5.02 6.87
CA GLU A 29 11.65 -4.76 5.88
C GLU A 29 11.24 -5.27 4.50
N MET A 30 11.58 -4.52 3.46
CA MET A 30 11.31 -4.88 2.07
C MET A 30 12.62 -5.00 1.30
N ILE A 31 12.82 -6.14 0.62
CA ILE A 31 14.00 -6.37 -0.22
C ILE A 31 13.78 -5.69 -1.58
N VAL A 32 14.72 -4.85 -1.99
CA VAL A 32 14.76 -4.24 -3.32
C VAL A 32 15.91 -4.83 -4.12
N THR A 33 15.65 -5.20 -5.37
CA THR A 33 16.67 -5.73 -6.29
C THR A 33 16.58 -5.02 -7.64
N LYS A 34 17.66 -5.06 -8.43
CA LYS A 34 17.69 -4.46 -9.79
C LYS A 34 16.63 -5.05 -10.72
N GLY A 35 16.37 -6.36 -10.61
CA GLY A 35 15.34 -7.06 -11.40
C GLY A 35 13.92 -6.89 -10.86
N GLY A 36 13.75 -6.20 -9.73
CA GLY A 36 12.49 -6.12 -9.00
C GLY A 36 12.25 -7.31 -8.08
N ARG A 37 11.45 -7.09 -7.03
CA ARG A 37 11.03 -8.09 -6.06
C ARG A 37 9.57 -7.84 -5.71
N LYS A 38 8.79 -8.90 -5.54
CA LYS A 38 7.42 -8.78 -5.02
C LYS A 38 7.48 -8.43 -3.53
N MET A 39 6.63 -7.52 -3.09
CA MET A 39 6.46 -7.22 -1.66
C MET A 39 5.94 -8.45 -0.92
N PHE A 40 6.40 -8.59 0.33
CA PHE A 40 5.87 -9.55 1.28
C PHE A 40 5.81 -8.90 2.67
N PRO A 41 4.67 -8.95 3.38
CA PRO A 41 3.40 -9.54 2.97
C PRO A 41 2.80 -8.88 1.71
N LYS A 42 1.89 -9.56 1.02
CA LYS A 42 1.23 -8.94 -0.14
C LYS A 42 0.24 -7.88 0.33
N LEU A 43 0.13 -6.80 -0.45
CA LEU A 43 -0.99 -5.88 -0.33
C LEU A 43 -2.16 -6.51 -1.10
N GLU A 44 -3.16 -7.00 -0.37
CA GLU A 44 -4.45 -7.41 -0.94
C GLU A 44 -5.52 -6.61 -0.21
N TYR A 45 -6.33 -5.88 -0.94
CA TYR A 45 -7.32 -4.94 -0.45
C TYR A 45 -8.73 -5.43 -0.68
N VAL A 46 -9.61 -5.03 0.25
CA VAL A 46 -11.06 -5.12 0.14
C VAL A 46 -11.59 -3.69 0.04
N VAL A 47 -12.31 -3.41 -1.04
CA VAL A 47 -12.92 -2.10 -1.30
C VAL A 47 -14.43 -2.19 -1.12
N ARG A 48 -15.03 -1.25 -0.40
CA ARG A 48 -16.48 -1.18 -0.11
C ARG A 48 -17.01 0.22 -0.35
N GLY A 49 -18.32 0.35 -0.55
CA GLY A 49 -18.99 1.65 -0.73
C GLY A 49 -18.88 2.26 -2.13
N LEU A 50 -18.37 1.51 -3.11
CA LEU A 50 -18.36 1.96 -4.51
C LEU A 50 -19.76 1.94 -5.11
N HIS A 51 -20.09 2.96 -5.89
CA HIS A 51 -21.34 2.97 -6.64
C HIS A 51 -21.28 1.91 -7.77
N PRO A 52 -22.23 0.95 -7.85
CA PRO A 52 -22.13 -0.20 -8.76
C PRO A 52 -21.89 0.15 -10.23
N ASP A 53 -22.45 1.27 -10.69
CA ASP A 53 -22.40 1.70 -12.10
C ASP A 53 -21.38 2.80 -12.42
N LYS A 54 -20.69 3.35 -11.42
CA LYS A 54 -19.63 4.34 -11.67
C LYS A 54 -18.30 3.66 -12.02
N LEU A 55 -17.45 4.37 -12.75
CA LEU A 55 -16.13 3.90 -13.15
C LEU A 55 -15.07 4.32 -12.13
N TYR A 56 -14.16 3.40 -11.83
CA TYR A 56 -13.08 3.57 -10.87
C TYR A 56 -11.80 2.96 -11.43
N ALA A 57 -10.66 3.53 -11.05
CA ALA A 57 -9.34 2.95 -11.26
C ALA A 57 -8.55 3.02 -9.94
N MET A 58 -7.64 2.08 -9.73
CA MET A 58 -6.82 2.04 -8.53
C MET A 58 -5.34 2.29 -8.87
N THR A 59 -4.69 3.08 -8.02
CA THR A 59 -3.25 3.31 -8.08
C THR A 59 -2.61 3.08 -6.72
N LEU A 60 -1.34 2.67 -6.74
CA LEU A 60 -0.48 2.55 -5.57
C LEU A 60 0.69 3.53 -5.71
N ARG A 61 0.97 4.26 -4.64
CA ARG A 61 2.18 5.08 -4.46
C ARG A 61 2.81 4.72 -3.12
N LEU A 62 4.14 4.61 -3.11
CA LEU A 62 4.92 4.48 -1.89
C LEU A 62 5.67 5.79 -1.67
N GLU A 63 5.47 6.38 -0.49
CA GLU A 63 6.07 7.65 -0.09
C GLU A 63 6.98 7.43 1.11
N LEU A 64 7.91 8.36 1.33
CA LEU A 64 8.78 8.29 2.50
C LEU A 64 7.95 8.47 3.77
N ALA A 65 8.16 7.57 4.74
CA ALA A 65 7.57 7.71 6.06
C ALA A 65 8.25 8.83 6.87
N ASP A 66 9.56 9.03 6.67
CA ASP A 66 10.33 10.13 7.25
C ASP A 66 11.58 10.47 6.39
N GLU A 67 12.25 11.58 6.73
CA GLU A 67 13.46 12.05 6.02
C GLU A 67 14.78 11.47 6.58
N SER A 68 14.76 10.30 7.22
CA SER A 68 15.95 9.70 7.83
C SER A 68 16.52 8.56 6.97
N ARG A 69 17.85 8.47 6.95
CA ARG A 69 18.55 7.25 6.54
C ARG A 69 18.74 6.37 7.77
N PHE A 70 18.46 5.08 7.63
CA PHE A 70 18.60 4.12 8.72
C PHE A 70 19.76 3.14 8.45
N LYS A 71 20.40 2.70 9.53
CA LYS A 71 21.41 1.64 9.54
C LYS A 71 21.03 0.60 10.60
N PHE A 72 21.07 -0.67 10.23
CA PHE A 72 20.94 -1.77 11.17
C PHE A 72 22.30 -2.12 11.77
N SER A 73 22.42 -2.11 13.10
CA SER A 73 23.66 -2.44 13.81
C SER A 73 23.33 -2.93 15.22
N GLY A 74 23.97 -4.02 15.66
CA GLY A 74 23.76 -4.56 17.00
C GLY A 74 22.36 -5.12 17.25
N GLY A 75 21.60 -5.46 16.21
CA GLY A 75 20.23 -5.98 16.33
C GLY A 75 19.14 -4.91 16.28
N GLU A 76 19.49 -3.64 16.08
CA GLU A 76 18.53 -2.53 16.07
C GLU A 76 18.69 -1.60 14.86
N TRP A 77 17.59 -0.99 14.47
CA TRP A 77 17.53 0.06 13.46
C TRP A 77 17.80 1.43 14.09
N MET A 78 18.84 2.12 13.63
CA MET A 78 19.23 3.44 14.13
C MET A 78 19.25 4.47 13.00
N LYS A 79 18.85 5.70 13.30
CA LYS A 79 19.02 6.84 12.38
C LYS A 79 20.50 7.12 12.20
N SER A 80 20.96 7.20 10.95
CA SER A 80 22.37 7.41 10.60
C SER A 80 22.61 8.62 9.71
N GLY A 81 21.58 9.42 9.42
CA GLY A 81 21.68 10.62 8.60
C GLY A 81 20.36 11.02 7.97
N LYS A 82 20.42 11.94 6.99
CA LYS A 82 19.27 12.35 6.19
C LYS A 82 19.03 11.36 5.04
N ALA A 83 17.77 11.09 4.72
CA ALA A 83 17.38 10.36 3.52
C ALA A 83 17.91 11.06 2.27
N GLU A 84 18.25 10.28 1.25
CA GLU A 84 18.63 10.82 -0.05
C GLU A 84 17.44 11.56 -0.67
N GLN A 85 17.72 12.63 -1.43
CA GLN A 85 16.65 13.39 -2.09
C GLN A 85 15.89 12.48 -3.05
N HIS A 86 14.64 12.18 -2.71
CA HIS A 86 13.83 11.24 -3.48
C HIS A 86 13.24 11.89 -4.72
N GLN A 87 13.20 11.09 -5.80
CA GLN A 87 12.38 11.39 -6.97
C GLN A 87 10.90 11.28 -6.59
N VAL A 88 10.03 11.96 -7.33
CA VAL A 88 8.57 11.89 -7.15
C VAL A 88 8.12 10.43 -7.10
N ALA A 89 7.33 10.08 -6.08
CA ALA A 89 6.83 8.73 -5.88
C ALA A 89 6.17 8.20 -7.16
N LYS A 90 6.67 7.08 -7.67
CA LYS A 90 6.12 6.47 -8.88
C LYS A 90 4.71 5.98 -8.61
N THR A 91 3.78 6.38 -9.48
CA THR A 91 2.42 5.87 -9.49
C THR A 91 2.36 4.58 -10.28
N VAL A 92 1.87 3.51 -9.65
CA VAL A 92 1.62 2.21 -10.29
C VAL A 92 0.12 2.03 -10.42
N TRP A 93 -0.36 1.85 -11.66
CA TRP A 93 -1.76 1.53 -11.92
C TRP A 93 -2.02 0.04 -11.71
N HIS A 94 -3.18 -0.29 -11.15
CA HIS A 94 -3.61 -1.69 -11.08
C HIS A 94 -3.80 -2.26 -12.49
N ALA A 95 -3.45 -3.53 -12.68
CA ALA A 95 -3.47 -4.19 -13.98
C ALA A 95 -4.87 -4.25 -14.62
N ASP A 96 -5.92 -4.29 -13.79
CA ASP A 96 -7.31 -4.34 -14.24
C ASP A 96 -7.81 -3.02 -14.86
N GLY A 97 -7.06 -1.92 -14.72
CA GLY A 97 -7.39 -0.63 -15.32
C GLY A 97 -8.65 0.01 -14.72
N VAL A 98 -9.58 0.44 -15.58
CA VAL A 98 -10.82 1.12 -15.19
C VAL A 98 -11.97 0.11 -15.15
N LEU A 99 -12.59 -0.04 -13.99
CA LEU A 99 -13.69 -0.98 -13.77
C LEU A 99 -14.94 -0.27 -13.24
N LYS A 100 -16.11 -0.86 -13.47
CA LYS A 100 -17.35 -0.46 -12.78
C LYS A 100 -17.27 -0.85 -11.30
N GLY A 101 -17.86 -0.06 -10.41
CA GLY A 101 -17.79 -0.29 -8.96
C GLY A 101 -18.20 -1.70 -8.52
N ARG A 102 -19.18 -2.32 -9.19
CA ARG A 102 -19.59 -3.72 -8.93
C ARG A 102 -18.53 -4.78 -9.22
N LEU A 103 -17.54 -4.46 -10.06
CA LEU A 103 -16.45 -5.36 -10.46
C LEU A 103 -15.19 -5.16 -9.62
N VAL A 104 -15.14 -4.08 -8.84
CA VAL A 104 -14.03 -3.79 -7.93
C VAL A 104 -14.29 -4.51 -6.62
N VAL A 105 -13.85 -5.77 -6.53
CA VAL A 105 -14.08 -6.63 -5.36
C VAL A 105 -12.82 -6.81 -4.51
N LYS A 106 -11.66 -6.97 -5.15
CA LYS A 106 -10.37 -7.18 -4.51
C LYS A 106 -9.25 -6.71 -5.44
N PHE A 107 -8.16 -6.23 -4.85
CA PHE A 107 -6.94 -5.88 -5.57
C PHE A 107 -5.70 -6.28 -4.78
#